data_AF-A0A1Q6YA69-F1
#
_entry.id   AF-A0A1Q6YA69-F1
#
_cell.length_a   1.000
_cell.length_b   1.000
_cell.length_c   1.000
_cell.angle_alpha   90.00
_cell.angle_beta   90.00
_cell.angle_gamma   90.00
#
_symmetry.space_group_name_H-M   'P 1'
#
loop_
_entity.id
_entity.type
_entity.pdbx_description
1 polymer ?
#
loop_
_entity_poly.entity_id
_entity_poly.type
_entity_poly.pdbx_seq_one_letter_code
_entity_poly.pdbx_strand_id
1 'polypeptide(L)'
;MHLRDDNTQQAIVYLTNDGWCGSGGCTMLILDPKGPTYRVITKVMTTRPPIRVLSTKTNGWHDLAVHVQGGGIVHAYEAKLPFNGKSYPVSPSMPAARPLATEIAGEVIVPISVAGQSLYP
;
A
#
# COMPACT_ATOMS: atom_id res chain seq x y z
N MET A 1 -3.98 10.80 -4.04
CA MET A 1 -4.18 11.12 -2.61
C MET A 1 -2.96 11.86 -2.06
N HIS A 2 -3.02 12.39 -0.85
CA HIS A 2 -1.87 12.98 -0.17
C HIS A 2 -1.24 11.96 0.77
N LEU A 3 -0.04 11.49 0.45
CA LEU A 3 0.78 10.68 1.37
C LEU A 3 1.75 11.55 2.15
N ARG A 4 2.07 12.74 1.65
CA ARG A 4 2.75 13.80 2.39
C ARG A 4 1.87 15.05 2.35
N ASP A 5 1.96 15.89 3.38
CA ASP A 5 1.16 17.11 3.51
C ASP A 5 1.71 18.26 2.67
N ASP A 6 1.90 18.00 1.38
CA ASP A 6 2.24 19.04 0.43
C ASP A 6 1.20 19.10 -0.69
N ASN A 7 1.39 20.07 -1.59
CA ASN A 7 0.49 20.27 -2.73
C ASN A 7 0.69 19.22 -3.85
N THR A 8 1.39 18.11 -3.58
CA THR A 8 1.60 17.05 -4.57
C THR A 8 0.73 15.84 -4.24
N GLN A 9 0.12 15.27 -5.28
CA GLN A 9 -0.73 14.10 -5.14
C GLN A 9 0.05 12.84 -5.52
N GLN A 10 0.33 12.00 -4.54
CA GLN A 10 0.87 10.66 -4.77
C GLN A 10 -0.24 9.74 -5.29
N ALA A 11 0.19 8.70 -6.01
CA ALA A 11 -0.69 7.66 -6.51
C ALA A 11 -0.33 6.32 -5.89
N ILE A 12 -1.35 5.51 -5.62
CA ILE A 12 -1.22 4.10 -5.26
C ILE A 12 -1.90 3.32 -6.36
N VAL A 13 -1.16 2.36 -6.93
CA VAL A 13 -1.65 1.51 -8.01
C VAL A 13 -1.61 0.08 -7.54
N TYR A 14 -2.78 -0.57 -7.49
CA TYR A 14 -2.90 -1.99 -7.14
C TYR A 14 -3.02 -2.80 -8.43
N LEU A 15 -2.03 -3.65 -8.69
CA LEU A 15 -1.92 -4.41 -9.93
C LEU A 15 -2.57 -5.79 -9.77
N THR A 16 -3.64 -6.07 -10.51
CA THR A 16 -4.52 -7.24 -10.26
C THR A 16 -4.40 -8.38 -11.27
N ASN A 17 -3.50 -8.29 -12.26
CA ASN A 17 -3.33 -9.35 -13.26
C ASN A 17 -2.41 -10.48 -12.74
N ASP A 18 -2.49 -11.67 -13.33
CA ASP A 18 -1.81 -12.90 -12.89
C ASP A 18 -0.29 -12.73 -12.72
N GLY A 19 0.36 -11.93 -13.56
CA GLY A 19 1.81 -11.65 -13.44
C GLY A 19 2.20 -10.79 -12.23
N TRP A 20 1.23 -10.20 -11.53
CA TRP A 20 1.44 -9.30 -10.40
C TRP A 20 0.88 -9.83 -9.09
N CYS A 21 0.19 -10.97 -9.13
CA CYS A 21 -0.52 -11.58 -8.03
C CYS A 21 0.02 -12.97 -7.72
N GLY A 22 0.04 -13.32 -6.44
CA GLY A 22 0.29 -14.67 -5.97
C GLY A 22 -0.63 -15.03 -4.81
N SER A 23 -0.39 -16.18 -4.17
CA SER A 23 -1.23 -16.65 -3.06
C SER A 23 -1.24 -15.70 -1.85
N GLY A 24 -0.17 -14.91 -1.65
CA GLY A 24 -0.06 -13.90 -0.60
C GLY A 24 -0.72 -12.55 -0.92
N GLY A 25 -1.30 -12.37 -2.11
CA GLY A 25 -1.84 -11.09 -2.58
C GLY A 25 -1.07 -10.54 -3.78
N CYS A 26 -1.35 -9.29 -4.14
CA CYS A 26 -0.82 -8.67 -5.35
C CYS A 26 0.17 -7.54 -5.09
N THR A 27 0.78 -7.07 -6.18
CA THR A 27 1.72 -5.95 -6.18
C THR A 27 0.99 -4.63 -6.07
N MET A 28 1.45 -3.78 -5.16
CA MET A 28 1.03 -2.40 -4.99
C MET A 28 2.22 -1.47 -5.26
N LEU A 29 2.02 -0.46 -6.10
CA LEU A 29 3.02 0.58 -6.37
C LEU A 29 2.64 1.86 -5.62
N ILE A 30 3.63 2.48 -5.00
CA ILE A 30 3.53 3.80 -4.39
C ILE A 30 4.33 4.75 -5.26
N LEU A 31 3.67 5.76 -5.81
CA LEU A 31 4.20 6.63 -6.85
C LEU A 31 4.22 8.10 -6.38
N ASP A 32 5.33 8.77 -6.61
CA ASP A 32 5.53 10.18 -6.32
C ASP A 32 5.64 10.96 -7.63
N PRO A 33 4.85 12.03 -7.84
CA PRO A 33 4.90 12.82 -9.05
C PRO A 33 6.29 13.45 -9.25
N LYS A 34 6.76 13.43 -10.50
CA LYS A 34 8.02 14.04 -10.96
C LYS A 34 7.78 14.71 -12.30
N GLY A 35 7.27 15.94 -12.27
CA GLY A 35 6.82 16.67 -13.46
C GLY A 35 5.70 15.90 -14.16
N PRO A 36 5.80 15.59 -15.47
CA PRO A 36 4.79 14.82 -16.20
C PRO A 36 4.89 13.31 -15.97
N THR A 37 5.80 12.84 -15.12
CA THR A 37 6.07 11.43 -14.88
C THR A 37 5.87 11.07 -13.41
N TYR A 38 5.98 9.77 -13.10
CA TYR A 38 5.99 9.29 -11.72
C TYR A 38 7.32 8.60 -11.41
N ARG A 39 7.80 8.79 -10.19
CA ARG A 39 8.87 8.01 -9.60
C ARG A 39 8.26 6.95 -8.69
N VAL A 40 8.68 5.70 -8.85
CA VAL A 40 8.29 4.63 -7.91
C VAL A 40 9.01 4.86 -6.59
N ILE A 41 8.24 5.10 -5.52
CA ILE A 41 8.73 5.16 -4.14
C ILE A 41 8.96 3.75 -3.62
N THR A 42 8.00 2.86 -3.82
CA THR A 42 8.07 1.49 -3.33
C THR A 42 7.19 0.60 -4.18
N LYS A 43 7.71 -0.59 -4.51
CA LYS A 43 6.94 -1.72 -4.99
C LYS A 43 6.71 -2.65 -3.79
N VAL A 44 5.47 -2.72 -3.32
CA VAL A 44 5.08 -3.55 -2.18
C VAL A 44 4.45 -4.83 -2.73
N MET A 45 5.01 -5.97 -2.37
CA MET A 45 4.51 -7.29 -2.76
C MET A 45 3.50 -7.80 -1.73
N THR A 46 2.70 -8.79 -2.13
CA THR A 46 1.80 -9.54 -1.23
C THR A 46 0.85 -8.65 -0.43
N THR A 47 0.26 -7.66 -1.11
CA THR A 47 -0.74 -6.76 -0.50
C THR A 47 -2.14 -7.21 -0.90
N ARG A 48 -3.13 -6.96 -0.03
CA ARG A 48 -4.56 -7.15 -0.35
C ARG A 48 -5.35 -5.91 0.09
N PRO A 49 -6.40 -5.55 -0.66
CA PRO A 49 -7.39 -4.60 -0.19
C PRO A 49 -8.10 -5.08 1.10
N PRO A 50 -8.63 -4.16 1.92
CA PRO A 50 -8.61 -2.72 1.70
C PRO A 50 -7.20 -2.14 1.91
N ILE A 51 -6.80 -1.21 1.03
CA ILE A 51 -5.59 -0.40 1.21
C ILE A 51 -6.04 0.95 1.76
N ARG A 52 -5.46 1.33 2.91
CA ARG A 52 -5.83 2.55 3.63
C ARG A 52 -4.63 3.48 3.80
N VAL A 53 -4.90 4.79 3.73
CA VAL A 53 -3.99 5.84 4.18
C VAL A 53 -4.37 6.18 5.61
N LEU A 54 -3.50 5.87 6.56
CA LEU A 54 -3.77 6.08 7.99
C LEU A 54 -3.59 7.54 8.37
N SER A 55 -4.27 7.98 9.43
CA SER A 55 -4.09 9.32 10.02
C SER A 55 -2.71 9.50 10.65
N THR A 56 -2.03 8.41 11.03
CA THR A 56 -0.68 8.44 11.60
C THR A 56 0.40 8.65 10.54
N LYS A 57 1.52 9.25 10.93
CA LYS A 57 2.67 9.52 10.05
C LYS A 57 3.95 9.00 10.65
N THR A 58 4.85 8.56 9.78
CA THR A 58 6.25 8.29 10.11
C THR A 58 7.12 9.04 9.12
N ASN A 59 8.12 9.79 9.62
CA ASN A 59 9.02 10.59 8.78
C ASN A 59 8.30 11.53 7.80
N GLY A 60 7.22 12.17 8.26
CA GLY A 60 6.48 13.17 7.50
C GLY A 60 5.53 12.62 6.42
N TRP A 61 5.45 11.30 6.26
CA TRP A 61 4.49 10.66 5.35
C TRP A 61 3.46 9.85 6.13
N HIS A 62 2.22 9.83 5.63
CA HIS A 62 1.15 8.97 6.10
C HIS A 62 1.57 7.51 6.05
N ASP A 63 1.32 6.81 7.14
CA ASP A 63 1.48 5.37 7.19
C ASP A 63 0.37 4.71 6.36
N LEU A 64 0.66 3.53 5.82
CA LEU A 64 -0.33 2.77 5.06
C LEU A 64 -0.79 1.57 5.88
N ALA A 65 -2.03 1.12 5.64
CA ALA A 65 -2.49 -0.18 6.10
C ALA A 65 -2.92 -1.03 4.91
N VAL A 66 -2.57 -2.30 4.95
CA VAL A 66 -2.98 -3.30 3.96
C VAL A 66 -3.43 -4.56 4.67
N HIS A 67 -4.33 -5.31 4.04
CA HIS A 67 -4.74 -6.60 4.52
C HIS A 67 -3.72 -7.68 4.16
N VAL A 68 -3.48 -8.62 5.08
CA VAL A 68 -2.55 -9.73 4.92
C VAL A 68 -3.28 -11.05 5.13
N GLN A 69 -3.26 -11.90 4.11
CA GLN A 69 -3.84 -13.24 4.13
C GLN A 69 -3.23 -14.10 3.02
N GLY A 70 -3.18 -15.42 3.24
CA GLY A 70 -2.61 -16.38 2.28
C GLY A 70 -1.09 -16.52 2.44
N GLY A 71 -0.45 -17.26 1.53
CA GLY A 71 1.00 -17.51 1.60
C GLY A 71 1.46 -18.21 2.89
N GLY A 72 0.58 -19.01 3.51
CA GLY A 72 0.82 -19.68 4.80
C GLY A 72 0.34 -18.91 6.03
N ILE A 73 -0.18 -17.69 5.87
CA ILE A 73 -0.84 -16.94 6.96
C ILE A 73 -2.22 -17.53 7.24
N VAL A 74 -2.39 -18.06 8.47
CA VAL A 74 -3.63 -18.72 8.93
C VAL A 74 -4.68 -17.73 9.43
N HIS A 75 -4.24 -16.70 10.17
CA HIS A 75 -5.11 -15.65 10.67
C HIS A 75 -4.85 -14.35 9.92
N ALA A 76 -5.86 -13.86 9.22
CA ALA A 76 -5.77 -12.61 8.50
C ALA A 76 -5.62 -11.42 9.47
N TYR A 77 -4.84 -10.42 9.07
CA TYR A 77 -4.62 -9.22 9.88
C TYR A 77 -4.37 -8.00 8.98
N GLU A 78 -4.45 -6.80 9.54
CA GLU A 78 -3.98 -5.60 8.87
C GLU A 78 -2.55 -5.27 9.30
N ALA A 79 -1.67 -5.03 8.34
CA ALA A 79 -0.31 -4.58 8.59
C ALA A 79 -0.20 -3.08 8.38
N LYS A 80 0.41 -2.39 9.35
CA LYS A 80 0.88 -1.01 9.21
C LYS A 80 2.22 -0.98 8.51
N LEU A 81 2.34 -0.13 7.49
CA LEU A 81 3.52 0.11 6.70
C LEU A 81 4.01 1.55 6.97
N PRO A 82 4.99 1.74 7.86
CA PRO A 82 5.54 3.05 8.14
C PRO A 82 6.54 3.50 7.06
N PHE A 83 6.54 4.79 6.73
CA PHE A 83 7.55 5.35 5.82
C PHE A 83 8.88 5.59 6.56
N ASN A 84 9.99 5.05 6.03
CA ASN A 84 11.29 5.14 6.69
C ASN A 84 12.11 6.41 6.33
N GLY A 85 11.50 7.37 5.63
CA GLY A 85 12.17 8.55 5.08
C GLY A 85 12.61 8.40 3.61
N LYS A 86 12.59 7.16 3.08
CA LYS A 86 12.94 6.85 1.68
C LYS A 86 11.91 5.97 0.98
N SER A 87 11.38 4.97 1.68
CA SER A 87 10.45 3.98 1.14
C SER A 87 9.54 3.42 2.24
N TYR A 88 8.51 2.70 1.81
CA TYR A 88 7.71 1.80 2.67
C TYR A 88 8.35 0.40 2.72
N PRO A 89 7.93 -0.49 3.63
CA PRO A 89 8.29 -1.90 3.59
C PRO A 89 7.91 -2.54 2.26
N VAL A 90 8.76 -3.43 1.74
CA VAL A 90 8.55 -4.10 0.43
C VAL A 90 7.53 -5.25 0.50
N SER A 91 7.12 -5.65 1.71
CA SER A 91 6.05 -6.61 1.97
C SER A 91 5.49 -6.35 3.37
N PRO A 92 4.18 -6.52 3.59
CA PRO A 92 3.57 -6.38 4.92
C PRO A 92 4.02 -7.44 5.94
N SER A 93 4.63 -8.53 5.47
CA SER A 93 5.19 -9.60 6.33
C SER A 93 6.68 -9.37 6.67
N MET A 94 7.28 -8.25 6.25
CA MET A 94 8.68 -7.93 6.49
C MET A 94 8.84 -6.66 7.34
N PRO A 95 9.86 -6.58 8.21
CA PRO A 95 10.18 -5.34 8.91
C PRO A 95 10.40 -4.16 7.94
N ALA A 96 10.01 -2.92 8.29
CA ALA A 96 9.39 -2.49 9.54
C ALA A 96 7.85 -2.57 9.56
N ALA A 97 7.24 -3.36 8.66
CA ALA A 97 5.79 -3.59 8.74
C ALA A 97 5.44 -4.36 10.02
N ARG A 98 4.28 -4.05 10.59
CA ARG A 98 3.81 -4.69 11.82
C ARG A 98 2.28 -4.81 11.82
N PRO A 99 1.72 -5.87 12.42
CA PRO A 99 0.28 -5.93 12.64
C PRO A 99 -0.23 -4.70 13.39
N LEU A 100 -1.40 -4.21 13.00
CA LEU A 100 -2.12 -3.20 13.77
C LEU A 100 -2.62 -3.84 15.07
N ALA A 101 -2.14 -3.33 16.21
CA ALA A 101 -2.60 -3.76 17.52
C ALA A 101 -3.95 -3.14 17.90
N THR A 102 -4.25 -1.98 17.34
CA THR A 102 -5.50 -1.24 17.54
C THR A 102 -5.98 -0.69 16.21
N GLU A 103 -7.27 -0.41 16.12
CA GLU A 103 -7.81 0.30 14.97
C GLU A 103 -7.22 1.71 14.90
N ILE A 104 -6.75 2.08 13.71
CA ILE A 104 -6.25 3.43 13.40
C ILE A 104 -7.15 3.98 12.30
N ALA A 105 -7.68 5.19 12.52
CA ALA A 105 -8.46 5.90 11.53
C ALA A 105 -7.66 6.09 10.23
N GLY A 106 -8.32 5.95 9.09
CA GLY A 106 -7.69 6.10 7.79
C GLY A 106 -8.69 6.05 6.65
N GLU A 107 -8.32 6.67 5.54
CA GLU A 107 -9.10 6.69 4.32
C GLU A 107 -8.85 5.42 3.51
N VAL A 108 -9.91 4.73 3.08
CA VAL A 108 -9.79 3.58 2.15
C VAL A 108 -9.61 4.11 0.74
N ILE A 109 -8.44 3.88 0.16
CA ILE A 109 -8.09 4.33 -1.21
C ILE A 109 -8.22 3.21 -2.25
N VAL A 110 -8.12 1.95 -1.83
CA VAL A 110 -8.43 0.79 -2.68
C VAL A 110 -9.36 -0.13 -1.89
N PRO A 111 -10.67 -0.14 -2.19
CA PRO A 111 -11.63 -1.01 -1.50
C PRO A 111 -11.51 -2.49 -1.95
N ILE A 112 -12.18 -3.38 -1.22
CA ILE A 112 -12.17 -4.84 -1.48
C ILE A 112 -12.76 -5.20 -2.85
N SER A 113 -13.73 -4.41 -3.34
CA SER A 113 -14.54 -4.70 -4.52
C SER A 113 -14.44 -3.62 -5.59
N VAL A 114 -13.23 -3.35 -6.08
CA VAL A 114 -13.03 -2.48 -7.26
C VAL A 114 -12.89 -3.35 -8.50
N ALA A 115 -13.73 -3.11 -9.52
CA ALA A 115 -13.43 -3.58 -10.87
C ALA A 115 -12.13 -2.90 -11.32
N GLY A 116 -11.09 -3.68 -11.62
CA GLY A 116 -9.80 -3.16 -12.07
C GLY A 116 -9.95 -2.45 -13.41
N GLN A 117 -9.26 -1.32 -13.59
CA GLN A 117 -9.12 -0.66 -14.88
C GLN A 117 -7.85 -1.17 -15.56
N SER A 118 -7.94 -1.51 -16.85
CA SER A 118 -6.75 -1.92 -17.60
C SER A 118 -5.77 -0.75 -17.72
N LEU A 119 -4.50 -1.00 -17.41
CA LEU A 119 -3.41 -0.05 -17.64
C LEU A 119 -2.93 -0.05 -19.10
N TYR A 120 -3.37 -1.03 -19.88
CA TYR A 120 -3.06 -1.17 -21.30
C TYR A 120 -4.36 -1.09 -22.11
N PRO A 121 -4.34 -0.45 -23.29
CA PRO A 121 -5.50 -0.40 -24.18
C PRO A 121 -5.90 -1.79 -24.71
#